data_AF-A0A7X9B6U5-F1
#
_entry.id   AF-A0A7X9B6U5-F1
#
_cell.length_a   1.000
_cell.length_b   1.000
_cell.length_c   1.000
_cell.angle_alpha   90.00
_cell.angle_beta   90.00
_cell.angle_gamma   90.00
#
_symmetry.space_group_name_H-M   'P 1'
#
loop_
_entity.id
_entity.type
_entity.pdbx_description
1 polymer ?
#
loop_
_entity_poly.entity_id
_entity_poly.type
_entity_poly.pdbx_seq_one_letter_code
_entity_poly.pdbx_strand_id
1 'polypeptide(L)'
;MTKPKIVFLALLLSVFGVWAFNPPVDRQAEVEAEILRVPEEVSVADGVVFQVQVRNQRAEAVSFRLRVYMNDDWQVEPQPAGGWQTLDAGGTFEQAFTGRALPRVLTALYPVHAEVDLRFDDGSLALLHPIAIFSAVRPAVTSATAAAQPVGAVLSAQRLQRPVQVDGALGEWWEQAQPVAFGYQNISVGTVSPETLKSFNASLMFLHDEENLYVAGQVKDDDISCEDKTSEDFMNSDYLRIYASAATKRSDSEGLGALDRVVAINLFGGEDGQPLLKVPGYFQGAMPGGIEVATRQLPDGYSFELKLPFAGIGEGIAAAKRLGFNLMLGDADHGRRRNEYTLGGTGTLYWLKPSSYATIELGDVYSATGAEPEMAALPLSKGVWRLTELPNRRCSYVMEGKDEVVLPQNFSGGDRSSGASIQVGTARRGGLA
;
A
#
# COMPACT_ATOMS: atom_id res chain seq x y z
N MET A 1 54.38 28.23 -36.78
CA MET A 1 54.98 27.87 -35.47
C MET A 1 54.10 28.42 -34.36
N THR A 2 53.05 27.68 -33.95
CA THR A 2 52.01 28.18 -33.05
C THR A 2 51.46 27.04 -32.19
N LYS A 3 52.31 26.43 -31.35
CA LYS A 3 51.89 25.40 -30.38
C LYS A 3 52.67 25.39 -29.03
N PRO A 4 52.97 26.52 -28.36
CA PRO A 4 53.32 26.42 -26.93
C PRO A 4 52.33 27.11 -25.97
N LYS A 5 51.41 27.95 -26.45
CA LYS A 5 50.56 28.78 -25.56
C LYS A 5 49.30 28.09 -25.03
N ILE A 6 48.82 27.02 -25.67
CA ILE A 6 47.57 26.33 -25.27
C ILE A 6 47.82 25.33 -24.14
N VAL A 7 49.02 24.75 -24.04
CA VAL A 7 49.35 23.78 -22.98
C VAL A 7 49.51 24.46 -21.61
N PHE A 8 49.96 25.72 -21.57
CA PHE A 8 50.16 26.44 -20.31
C PHE A 8 48.85 26.92 -19.69
N LEU A 9 47.82 27.21 -20.49
CA LEU A 9 46.49 27.61 -19.99
C LEU A 9 45.70 26.41 -19.43
N ALA A 10 45.88 25.22 -20.00
CA ALA A 10 45.27 23.99 -19.50
C ALA A 10 45.89 23.50 -18.17
N LEU A 11 47.18 23.78 -17.94
CA LEU A 11 47.85 23.45 -16.68
C LEU A 11 47.52 24.44 -15.55
N LEU A 12 47.19 25.69 -15.87
CA LEU A 12 46.76 26.69 -14.88
C LEU A 12 45.32 26.44 -14.40
N LEU A 13 44.47 25.83 -15.22
CA LEU A 13 43.10 25.45 -14.85
C LEU A 13 43.01 24.16 -14.02
N SER A 14 44.08 23.36 -13.91
CA SER A 14 44.13 22.18 -13.04
C SER A 14 44.78 22.45 -11.67
N VAL A 15 45.42 23.61 -11.48
CA VAL A 15 45.99 24.04 -10.18
C VAL A 15 45.01 24.89 -9.37
N PHE A 16 44.01 25.52 -10.01
CA PHE A 16 42.80 25.94 -9.32
C PHE A 16 41.89 24.72 -9.17
N GLY A 17 42.33 23.80 -8.30
CA GLY A 17 41.51 22.70 -7.83
C GLY A 17 40.13 23.24 -7.48
N VAL A 18 39.12 22.52 -7.93
CA VAL A 18 37.70 22.66 -7.61
C VAL A 18 37.55 22.92 -6.10
N TRP A 19 37.53 24.19 -5.70
CA TRP A 19 37.16 24.64 -4.34
C TRP A 19 35.64 24.73 -4.19
N ALA A 20 34.88 24.19 -5.15
CA ALA A 20 33.51 24.60 -5.39
C ALA A 20 32.44 23.75 -4.69
N PHE A 21 32.79 22.60 -4.07
CA PHE A 21 31.84 21.82 -3.27
C PHE A 21 32.59 20.73 -2.50
N ASN A 22 32.65 20.81 -1.16
CA ASN A 22 33.32 19.80 -0.32
C ASN A 22 32.35 19.27 0.76
N PRO A 23 31.25 18.59 0.37
CA PRO A 23 30.29 18.07 1.34
C PRO A 23 31.00 17.15 2.35
N PRO A 24 30.67 17.23 3.65
CA PRO A 24 29.58 17.99 4.25
C PRO A 24 29.97 19.39 4.77
N VAL A 25 30.99 20.03 4.19
CA VAL A 25 31.58 21.31 4.63
C VAL A 25 31.48 22.38 3.53
N ASP A 26 31.16 23.62 3.92
CA ASP A 26 31.28 24.79 3.06
C ASP A 26 31.98 25.94 3.79
N ARG A 27 32.75 26.75 3.05
CA ARG A 27 33.64 27.79 3.60
C ARG A 27 33.66 29.03 2.75
N GLN A 28 33.42 30.18 3.36
CA GLN A 28 33.52 31.48 2.70
C GLN A 28 33.91 32.55 3.71
N ALA A 29 34.82 33.45 3.31
CA ALA A 29 35.26 34.60 4.12
C ALA A 29 35.67 34.22 5.56
N GLU A 30 36.44 33.13 5.71
CA GLU A 30 36.91 32.59 7.00
C GLU A 30 35.78 32.17 7.97
N VAL A 31 34.56 31.98 7.45
CA VAL A 31 33.46 31.34 8.15
C VAL A 31 33.24 29.97 7.52
N GLU A 32 33.04 28.96 8.35
CA GLU A 32 32.88 27.56 7.97
C GLU A 32 31.57 27.02 8.51
N ALA A 33 30.81 26.31 7.67
CA ALA A 33 29.62 25.57 8.07
C ALA A 33 29.80 24.08 7.73
N GLU A 34 29.48 23.20 8.67
CA GLU A 34 29.65 21.76 8.54
C GLU A 34 28.44 21.00 9.08
N ILE A 35 28.05 19.92 8.40
CA ILE A 35 27.06 18.96 8.91
C ILE A 35 27.81 17.73 9.43
N LEU A 36 27.76 17.56 10.74
CA LEU A 36 28.44 16.51 11.50
C LEU A 36 27.51 15.37 11.86
N ARG A 37 28.12 14.20 12.12
CA ARG A 37 27.47 13.01 12.69
C ARG A 37 26.28 12.49 11.88
N VAL A 38 26.28 12.72 10.57
CA VAL A 38 25.28 12.11 9.70
C VAL A 38 25.64 10.62 9.55
N PRO A 39 24.78 9.70 10.01
CA PRO A 39 24.99 8.27 9.79
C PRO A 39 24.96 7.96 8.29
N GLU A 40 25.74 6.98 7.84
CA GLU A 40 25.72 6.52 6.44
C GLU A 40 24.36 5.91 6.07
N GLU A 41 23.71 5.26 7.04
CA GLU A 41 22.42 4.60 6.87
C GLU A 41 21.56 4.74 8.13
N VAL A 42 20.25 4.99 7.97
CA VAL A 42 19.25 4.97 9.06
C VAL A 42 17.97 4.27 8.68
N SER A 43 17.34 3.65 9.68
CA SER A 43 15.94 3.24 9.58
C SER A 43 15.03 4.46 9.46
N VAL A 44 14.09 4.44 8.50
CA VAL A 44 13.05 5.46 8.36
C VAL A 44 12.22 5.62 9.65
N ALA A 45 12.07 4.54 10.44
CA ALA A 45 11.33 4.58 11.70
C ALA A 45 12.08 5.30 12.83
N ASP A 46 13.41 5.27 12.81
CA ASP A 46 14.26 5.84 13.87
C ASP A 46 14.55 7.33 13.61
N GLY A 47 14.46 7.76 12.36
CA GLY A 47 14.85 9.09 11.92
C GLY A 47 16.36 9.25 11.81
N VAL A 48 16.80 10.39 11.30
CA VAL A 48 18.23 10.73 11.17
C VAL A 48 18.60 11.79 12.19
N VAL A 49 19.61 11.52 13.01
CA VAL A 49 20.17 12.51 13.95
C VAL A 49 21.46 13.06 13.36
N PHE A 50 21.60 14.38 13.35
CA PHE A 50 22.79 15.06 12.86
C PHE A 50 23.03 16.37 13.62
N GLN A 51 24.19 17.00 13.40
CA GLN A 51 24.55 18.26 14.05
C GLN A 51 25.02 19.25 12.99
N VAL A 52 24.57 20.50 13.06
CA VAL A 52 25.13 21.60 12.26
C VAL A 52 26.06 22.41 13.13
N GLN A 53 27.25 22.70 12.61
CA GLN A 53 28.23 23.55 13.25
C GLN A 53 28.58 24.72 12.34
N VAL A 54 28.69 25.93 12.91
CA VAL A 54 29.17 27.13 12.21
C VAL A 54 30.33 27.70 13.02
N ARG A 55 31.49 27.87 12.38
CA ARG A 55 32.70 28.42 13.00
C ARG A 55 33.07 29.74 12.33
N ASN A 56 33.26 30.77 13.15
CA ASN A 56 33.80 32.04 12.70
C ASN A 56 35.30 32.09 13.00
N GLN A 57 36.15 31.95 11.98
CA GLN A 57 37.61 32.03 12.14
C GLN A 57 38.15 33.45 11.95
N ARG A 58 37.26 34.42 11.72
CA ARG A 58 37.62 35.83 11.59
C ARG A 58 38.00 36.43 12.95
N ALA A 59 38.71 37.55 12.88
CA ALA A 59 39.01 38.42 14.02
C ALA A 59 37.81 39.29 14.47
N GLU A 60 36.72 39.30 13.71
CA GLU A 60 35.53 40.12 13.92
C GLU A 60 34.29 39.22 14.06
N ALA A 61 33.24 39.71 14.72
CA ALA A 61 31.98 38.99 14.83
C ALA A 61 31.24 38.95 13.48
N VAL A 62 30.38 37.94 13.30
CA VAL A 62 29.51 37.81 12.12
C VAL A 62 28.06 37.61 12.56
N SER A 63 27.12 38.24 11.87
CA SER A 63 25.71 37.90 12.02
C SER A 63 25.38 36.72 11.12
N PHE A 64 24.71 35.68 11.62
CA PHE A 64 24.28 34.54 10.81
C PHE A 64 22.81 34.18 11.04
N ARG A 65 22.21 33.53 10.05
CA ARG A 65 20.89 32.90 10.16
C ARG A 65 20.95 31.51 9.56
N LEU A 66 20.51 30.52 10.34
CA LEU A 66 20.52 29.11 9.94
C LEU A 66 19.13 28.68 9.46
N ARG A 67 19.09 28.00 8.31
CA ARG A 67 17.95 27.22 7.83
C ARG A 67 18.39 25.79 7.60
N VAL A 68 17.63 24.83 8.14
CA VAL A 68 17.90 23.41 7.98
C VAL A 68 16.66 22.76 7.40
N TYR A 69 16.82 22.01 6.33
CA TYR A 69 15.72 21.31 5.69
C TYR A 69 16.20 20.03 4.99
N MET A 70 15.24 19.19 4.67
CA MET A 70 15.42 17.94 3.97
C MET A 70 14.36 17.88 2.87
N ASN A 71 14.65 17.14 1.79
CA ASN A 71 13.71 17.00 0.68
C ASN A 71 12.63 15.96 0.99
N ASP A 72 11.58 15.94 0.18
CA ASP A 72 10.43 15.05 0.30
C ASP A 72 9.72 15.17 1.66
N ASP A 73 9.30 14.04 2.22
CA ASP A 73 8.47 13.91 3.40
C ASP A 73 9.31 13.87 4.70
N TRP A 74 10.38 14.66 4.80
CA TRP A 74 11.20 14.72 6.02
C TRP A 74 10.92 16.00 6.82
N GLN A 75 10.64 15.84 8.11
CA GLN A 75 10.44 16.95 9.03
C GLN A 75 11.66 17.11 9.95
N VAL A 76 12.29 18.29 9.93
CA VAL A 76 13.45 18.59 10.80
C VAL A 76 13.00 19.19 12.13
N GLU A 77 13.52 18.65 13.22
CA GLU A 77 13.26 19.10 14.59
C GLU A 77 14.56 19.21 15.42
N PRO A 78 14.72 20.21 16.29
CA PRO A 78 13.87 21.39 16.42
C PRO A 78 13.99 22.29 15.17
N GLN A 79 13.02 23.17 14.97
CA GLN A 79 13.20 24.24 13.98
C GLN A 79 14.34 25.16 14.43
N PRO A 80 15.27 25.55 13.52
CA PRO A 80 16.33 26.47 13.88
C PRO A 80 15.73 27.80 14.36
N ALA A 81 16.42 28.47 15.29
CA ALA A 81 15.94 29.72 15.84
C ALA A 81 15.72 30.75 14.73
N GLY A 82 14.51 31.29 14.67
CA GLY A 82 14.16 32.33 13.69
C GLY A 82 14.93 33.61 13.95
N GLY A 83 15.49 34.20 12.90
CA GLY A 83 16.15 35.51 12.96
C GLY A 83 17.67 35.46 12.86
N TRP A 84 18.29 36.65 12.96
CA TRP A 84 19.73 36.81 12.93
C TRP A 84 20.32 36.60 14.33
N GLN A 85 21.42 35.87 14.39
CA GLN A 85 22.21 35.62 15.58
C GLN A 85 23.61 36.19 15.38
N THR A 86 24.30 36.55 16.47
CA THR A 86 25.69 37.00 16.43
C THR A 86 26.61 35.85 16.82
N LEU A 87 27.62 35.59 16.02
CA LEU A 87 28.70 34.67 16.30
C LEU A 87 29.99 35.47 16.48
N ASP A 88 30.54 35.47 17.71
CA ASP A 88 31.73 36.23 18.06
C ASP A 88 32.96 35.81 17.24
N ALA A 89 34.00 36.66 17.24
CA ALA A 89 35.29 36.35 16.66
C ALA A 89 35.88 35.06 17.28
N GLY A 90 36.31 34.10 16.45
CA GLY A 90 36.74 32.78 16.92
C GLY A 90 35.63 31.89 17.47
N GLY A 91 34.37 32.34 17.44
CA GLY A 91 33.23 31.66 18.02
C GLY A 91 32.79 30.43 17.23
N THR A 92 32.13 29.50 17.93
CA THR A 92 31.51 28.30 17.33
C THR A 92 30.07 28.16 17.79
N PHE A 93 29.16 27.99 16.84
CA PHE A 93 27.77 27.62 17.05
C PHE A 93 27.59 26.14 16.74
N GLU A 94 26.80 25.46 17.58
CA GLU A 94 26.47 24.04 17.42
C GLU A 94 25.01 23.79 17.76
N GLN A 95 24.30 23.09 16.88
CA GLN A 95 22.94 22.65 17.15
C GLN A 95 22.68 21.25 16.58
N ALA A 96 22.11 20.38 17.41
CA ALA A 96 21.67 19.05 17.01
C ALA A 96 20.25 19.10 16.44
N PHE A 97 20.00 18.28 15.42
CA PHE A 97 18.73 18.14 14.72
C PHE A 97 18.39 16.66 14.55
N THR A 98 17.10 16.40 14.42
CA THR A 98 16.51 15.12 14.06
C THR A 98 15.62 15.31 12.85
N GLY A 99 15.92 14.64 11.75
CA GLY A 99 14.99 14.44 10.65
C GLY A 99 14.04 13.29 11.00
N ARG A 100 12.75 13.57 11.12
CA ARG A 100 11.70 12.55 11.25
C ARG A 100 11.08 12.29 9.89
N ALA A 101 10.97 11.02 9.54
CA ALA A 101 10.27 10.63 8.33
C ALA A 101 8.75 10.79 8.50
N LEU A 102 8.11 11.42 7.53
CA LEU A 102 6.67 11.43 7.31
C LEU A 102 6.28 10.29 6.35
N PRO A 103 4.99 10.00 6.16
CA PRO A 103 4.52 8.73 5.58
C PRO A 103 5.11 8.34 4.21
N ARG A 104 5.54 9.28 3.37
CA ARG A 104 5.98 9.01 1.99
C ARG A 104 7.49 8.88 1.80
N VAL A 105 8.30 8.95 2.86
CA VAL A 105 9.77 8.75 2.76
C VAL A 105 10.09 7.35 2.23
N LEU A 106 10.90 7.24 1.18
CA LEU A 106 11.25 5.98 0.52
C LEU A 106 12.55 5.38 1.05
N THR A 107 12.86 4.15 0.65
CA THR A 107 14.24 3.64 0.75
C THR A 107 15.07 4.29 -0.36
N ALA A 108 15.89 5.28 -0.02
CA ALA A 108 16.65 6.08 -0.99
C ALA A 108 17.79 6.86 -0.31
N LEU A 109 18.62 7.52 -1.11
CA LEU A 109 19.60 8.50 -0.62
C LEU A 109 18.92 9.86 -0.43
N TYR A 110 19.11 10.45 0.75
CA TYR A 110 18.51 11.73 1.12
C TYR A 110 19.58 12.77 1.47
N PRO A 111 19.45 14.01 0.95
CA PRO A 111 20.30 15.12 1.37
C PRO A 111 19.72 15.82 2.62
N VAL A 112 20.60 16.15 3.55
CA VAL A 112 20.39 17.15 4.60
C VAL A 112 21.00 18.45 4.11
N HIS A 113 20.20 19.52 4.07
CA HIS A 113 20.66 20.85 3.72
C HIS A 113 20.75 21.73 4.96
N ALA A 114 21.88 22.43 5.12
CA ALA A 114 22.00 23.54 6.05
C ALA A 114 22.42 24.79 5.29
N GLU A 115 21.52 25.77 5.18
CA GLU A 115 21.80 27.08 4.59
C GLU A 115 22.15 28.06 5.70
N VAL A 116 23.31 28.71 5.60
CA VAL A 116 23.78 29.72 6.55
C VAL A 116 23.94 31.05 5.82
N ASP A 117 22.95 31.93 6.00
CA ASP A 117 23.05 33.31 5.54
C ASP A 117 23.99 34.06 6.49
N LEU A 118 25.02 34.71 5.94
CA LEU A 118 26.00 35.51 6.69
C LEU A 118 25.83 36.99 6.35
N ARG A 119 25.96 37.85 7.36
CA ARG A 119 26.03 39.30 7.23
C ARG A 119 27.20 39.84 8.02
N PHE A 120 28.04 40.59 7.34
CA PHE A 120 29.26 41.18 7.85
C PHE A 120 29.09 42.68 8.16
N ASP A 121 30.01 43.26 8.94
CA ASP A 121 29.91 44.65 9.42
C ASP A 121 29.99 45.69 8.30
N ASP A 122 30.66 45.35 7.19
CA ASP A 122 30.72 46.18 5.98
C ASP A 122 29.43 46.12 5.13
N GLY A 123 28.43 45.38 5.60
CA GLY A 123 27.15 45.18 4.93
C GLY A 123 27.17 44.11 3.83
N SER A 124 28.31 43.45 3.58
CA SER A 124 28.39 42.34 2.63
C SER A 124 27.67 41.10 3.15
N LEU A 125 27.18 40.27 2.20
CA LEU A 125 26.44 39.05 2.46
C LEU A 125 27.15 37.86 1.83
N ALA A 126 27.05 36.71 2.48
CA ALA A 126 27.50 35.42 1.95
C ALA A 126 26.50 34.32 2.31
N LEU A 127 26.55 33.20 1.59
CA LEU A 127 25.71 32.03 1.84
C LEU A 127 26.62 30.80 1.85
N LEU A 128 26.59 30.06 2.95
CA LEU A 128 27.16 28.72 3.01
C LEU A 128 26.05 27.69 2.86
N HIS A 129 26.31 26.63 2.09
CA HIS A 129 25.35 25.54 1.84
C HIS A 129 26.01 24.16 1.92
N PRO A 130 26.50 23.74 3.10
CA PRO A 130 26.90 22.35 3.28
C PRO A 130 25.71 21.40 3.07
N ILE A 131 25.99 20.28 2.43
CA ILE A 131 25.04 19.20 2.18
C ILE A 131 25.67 17.90 2.64
N ALA A 132 24.92 17.10 3.41
CA ALA A 132 25.33 15.75 3.78
C ALA A 132 24.31 14.74 3.24
N ILE A 133 24.75 13.55 2.86
CA ILE A 133 23.89 12.51 2.29
C ILE A 133 23.91 11.29 3.21
N PHE A 134 22.74 10.70 3.42
CA PHE A 134 22.58 9.40 4.09
C PHE A 134 21.64 8.50 3.30
N SER A 135 21.76 7.19 3.53
CA SER A 135 20.82 6.18 3.06
C SER A 135 19.68 6.03 4.07
N ALA A 136 18.44 6.29 3.64
CA ALA A 136 17.28 5.90 4.42
C ALA A 136 16.87 4.50 3.99
N VAL A 137 16.78 3.59 4.94
CA VAL A 137 16.26 2.23 4.74
C VAL A 137 14.96 2.10 5.51
N ARG A 138 13.86 1.80 4.84
CA ARG A 138 12.74 1.23 5.58
C ARG A 138 13.23 -0.09 6.15
N PRO A 139 12.99 -0.40 7.45
CA PRO A 139 13.18 -1.75 7.93
C PRO A 139 12.57 -2.66 6.89
N ALA A 140 13.35 -3.61 6.38
CA ALA A 140 12.75 -4.74 5.72
C ALA A 140 11.68 -5.17 6.71
N VAL A 141 10.40 -5.04 6.32
CA VAL A 141 9.35 -5.71 7.06
C VAL A 141 9.93 -7.09 7.18
N THR A 142 10.25 -7.50 8.41
CA THR A 142 10.48 -8.90 8.66
C THR A 142 9.09 -9.42 8.41
N SER A 143 8.88 -9.74 7.13
CA SER A 143 7.97 -10.72 6.65
C SER A 143 8.40 -11.93 7.46
N ALA A 144 7.93 -12.01 8.73
CA ALA A 144 7.35 -13.22 9.26
C ALA A 144 6.58 -13.71 8.08
N THR A 145 7.19 -14.69 7.42
CA THR A 145 7.11 -14.98 6.00
C THR A 145 5.79 -14.40 5.52
N ALA A 146 5.85 -13.32 4.73
CA ALA A 146 4.79 -13.09 3.78
C ALA A 146 4.87 -14.38 2.98
N ALA A 147 4.18 -15.41 3.48
CA ALA A 147 3.70 -16.46 2.68
C ALA A 147 3.10 -15.64 1.56
N ALA A 148 3.74 -15.70 0.40
CA ALA A 148 2.97 -15.68 -0.81
C ALA A 148 1.67 -16.38 -0.42
N GLN A 149 0.54 -15.67 -0.47
CA GLN A 149 -0.72 -16.38 -0.45
C GLN A 149 -0.50 -17.56 -1.38
N PRO A 150 -0.63 -18.80 -0.87
CA PRO A 150 0.00 -19.92 -1.52
C PRO A 150 -0.43 -19.87 -2.98
N VAL A 151 0.55 -19.88 -3.88
CA VAL A 151 0.26 -20.28 -5.25
C VAL A 151 -0.44 -21.63 -5.10
N GLY A 152 -1.75 -21.67 -5.36
CA GLY A 152 -2.59 -22.80 -4.98
C GLY A 152 -3.42 -22.65 -3.70
N ALA A 153 -3.88 -21.44 -3.33
CA ALA A 153 -5.00 -21.30 -2.41
C ALA A 153 -6.19 -22.12 -2.97
N VAL A 154 -6.59 -23.16 -2.23
CA VAL A 154 -7.74 -23.98 -2.55
C VAL A 154 -8.93 -23.39 -1.81
N LEU A 155 -9.92 -22.91 -2.57
CA LEU A 155 -11.18 -22.40 -2.04
C LEU A 155 -12.28 -23.39 -2.39
N SER A 156 -13.22 -23.58 -1.49
CA SER A 156 -14.37 -24.44 -1.74
C SER A 156 -15.57 -23.59 -2.16
N ALA A 157 -16.11 -23.87 -3.34
CA ALA A 157 -17.47 -23.48 -3.69
C ALA A 157 -18.40 -24.58 -3.18
N GLN A 158 -19.37 -24.23 -2.34
CA GLN A 158 -20.34 -25.21 -1.85
C GLN A 158 -21.47 -25.39 -2.85
N ARG A 159 -21.97 -26.62 -3.00
CA ARG A 159 -23.17 -26.85 -3.79
C ARG A 159 -24.36 -26.09 -3.21
N LEU A 160 -25.05 -25.34 -4.06
CA LEU A 160 -26.22 -24.57 -3.67
C LEU A 160 -27.31 -25.49 -3.10
N GLN A 161 -27.92 -25.06 -2.00
CA GLN A 161 -29.03 -25.77 -1.34
C GLN A 161 -30.37 -25.27 -1.86
N ARG A 162 -30.42 -24.01 -2.29
CA ARG A 162 -31.55 -23.38 -2.96
C ARG A 162 -31.01 -22.44 -4.05
N PRO A 163 -31.80 -22.17 -5.11
CA PRO A 163 -31.40 -21.22 -6.16
C PRO A 163 -31.02 -19.86 -5.58
N VAL A 164 -30.03 -19.23 -6.22
CA VAL A 164 -29.68 -17.82 -6.00
C VAL A 164 -30.13 -17.00 -7.22
N GLN A 165 -30.61 -15.78 -6.98
CA GLN A 165 -30.97 -14.79 -7.97
C GLN A 165 -29.84 -13.77 -8.08
N VAL A 166 -29.31 -13.58 -9.28
CA VAL A 166 -28.26 -12.58 -9.53
C VAL A 166 -28.90 -11.19 -9.60
N ASP A 167 -29.09 -10.54 -8.45
CA ASP A 167 -29.81 -9.25 -8.33
C ASP A 167 -29.06 -8.17 -7.51
N GLY A 168 -27.85 -8.49 -7.06
CA GLY A 168 -26.99 -7.69 -6.19
C GLY A 168 -27.30 -7.84 -4.70
N ALA A 169 -28.28 -8.65 -4.28
CA ALA A 169 -28.70 -8.81 -2.89
C ALA A 169 -28.16 -10.10 -2.27
N LEU A 170 -27.35 -9.95 -1.21
CA LEU A 170 -26.61 -11.07 -0.63
C LEU A 170 -27.39 -11.90 0.41
N GLY A 171 -28.68 -11.61 0.64
CA GLY A 171 -29.43 -12.19 1.76
C GLY A 171 -29.41 -13.72 1.76
N GLU A 172 -29.63 -14.32 0.60
CA GLU A 172 -29.62 -15.77 0.40
C GLU A 172 -28.25 -16.43 0.46
N TRP A 173 -27.17 -15.68 0.27
CA TRP A 173 -25.80 -16.18 0.26
C TRP A 173 -25.30 -16.51 1.66
N TRP A 174 -25.57 -15.62 2.62
CA TRP A 174 -25.10 -15.76 4.00
C TRP A 174 -25.60 -17.03 4.71
N GLU A 175 -26.66 -17.66 4.19
CA GLU A 175 -27.23 -18.88 4.75
C GLU A 175 -26.65 -20.17 4.15
N GLN A 176 -25.91 -20.11 3.04
CA GLN A 176 -25.44 -21.30 2.31
C GLN A 176 -23.99 -21.24 1.83
N ALA A 177 -23.37 -20.05 1.80
CA ALA A 177 -21.97 -19.88 1.44
C ALA A 177 -21.12 -19.57 2.68
N GLN A 178 -19.88 -20.05 2.66
CA GLN A 178 -18.88 -19.64 3.64
C GLN A 178 -18.18 -18.37 3.13
N PRO A 179 -18.16 -17.27 3.91
CA PRO A 179 -17.46 -16.07 3.50
C PRO A 179 -15.94 -16.25 3.60
N VAL A 180 -15.25 -15.74 2.58
CA VAL A 180 -13.80 -15.67 2.46
C VAL A 180 -13.39 -14.21 2.61
N ALA A 181 -12.65 -13.90 3.66
CA ALA A 181 -12.13 -12.56 3.88
C ALA A 181 -11.15 -12.18 2.76
N PHE A 182 -11.33 -11.00 2.19
CA PHE A 182 -10.57 -10.48 1.06
C PHE A 182 -10.21 -9.02 1.32
N GLY A 183 -8.95 -8.63 1.19
CA GLY A 183 -8.54 -7.28 1.60
C GLY A 183 -7.04 -7.07 1.49
N TYR A 184 -6.43 -6.29 2.39
CA TYR A 184 -5.02 -5.90 2.28
C TYR A 184 -4.01 -7.04 2.05
N GLN A 185 -4.30 -8.25 2.53
CA GLN A 185 -3.48 -9.45 2.32
C GLN A 185 -3.48 -9.94 0.86
N ASN A 186 -4.42 -9.44 0.05
CA ASN A 186 -4.62 -9.75 -1.36
C ASN A 186 -4.11 -8.62 -2.28
N ILE A 187 -3.51 -7.55 -1.75
CA ILE A 187 -3.03 -6.42 -2.58
C ILE A 187 -1.99 -6.90 -3.59
N SER A 188 -2.24 -6.63 -4.86
CA SER A 188 -1.32 -6.85 -5.99
C SER A 188 -0.77 -5.56 -6.59
N VAL A 189 -1.51 -4.45 -6.50
CA VAL A 189 -1.07 -3.10 -6.87
C VAL A 189 -1.49 -2.14 -5.78
N GLY A 190 -0.64 -1.15 -5.49
CA GLY A 190 -0.90 -0.15 -4.46
C GLY A 190 -0.03 -0.36 -3.22
N THR A 191 -0.40 0.28 -2.12
CA THR A 191 0.37 0.22 -0.87
C THR A 191 -0.56 -0.05 0.30
N VAL A 192 -0.18 -1.01 1.15
CA VAL A 192 -0.86 -1.23 2.43
C VAL A 192 -0.59 -0.01 3.32
N SER A 193 -1.63 0.73 3.66
CA SER A 193 -1.58 1.87 4.58
C SER A 193 -2.74 1.81 5.57
N PRO A 194 -2.70 2.55 6.70
CA PRO A 194 -3.84 2.65 7.60
C PRO A 194 -5.13 3.15 6.92
N GLU A 195 -5.00 3.96 5.87
CA GLU A 195 -6.10 4.41 5.03
C GLU A 195 -6.64 3.24 4.20
N THR A 196 -5.77 2.53 3.46
CA THR A 196 -6.13 1.35 2.66
C THR A 196 -6.79 0.23 3.50
N LEU A 197 -6.37 0.07 4.76
CA LEU A 197 -6.97 -0.89 5.70
C LEU A 197 -8.40 -0.51 6.12
N LYS A 198 -8.76 0.78 6.01
CA LYS A 198 -10.05 1.34 6.41
C LYS A 198 -10.98 1.56 5.22
N SER A 199 -10.45 1.95 4.07
CA SER A 199 -11.22 2.24 2.85
C SER A 199 -11.75 0.97 2.22
N PHE A 200 -10.88 -0.03 2.00
CA PHE A 200 -11.23 -1.18 1.17
C PHE A 200 -11.08 -2.53 1.88
N ASN A 201 -12.18 -3.29 1.96
CA ASN A 201 -12.17 -4.70 2.34
C ASN A 201 -13.42 -5.40 1.80
N ALA A 202 -13.34 -6.71 1.61
CA ALA A 202 -14.44 -7.48 1.07
C ALA A 202 -14.62 -8.83 1.75
N SER A 203 -15.84 -9.36 1.67
CA SER A 203 -16.16 -10.74 1.96
C SER A 203 -16.66 -11.40 0.68
N LEU A 204 -15.91 -12.38 0.18
CA LEU A 204 -16.25 -13.13 -1.02
C LEU A 204 -16.97 -14.43 -0.65
N MET A 205 -17.89 -14.87 -1.50
CA MET A 205 -18.65 -16.10 -1.30
C MET A 205 -18.71 -16.87 -2.62
N PHE A 206 -18.59 -18.19 -2.53
CA PHE A 206 -18.53 -19.08 -3.69
C PHE A 206 -19.56 -20.20 -3.53
N LEU A 207 -20.40 -20.38 -4.54
CA LEU A 207 -21.38 -21.46 -4.64
C LEU A 207 -21.29 -22.10 -6.03
N HIS A 208 -21.85 -23.28 -6.19
CA HIS A 208 -22.02 -23.87 -7.52
C HIS A 208 -23.27 -24.73 -7.62
N ASP A 209 -23.69 -25.02 -8.85
CA ASP A 209 -24.55 -26.15 -9.18
C ASP A 209 -23.86 -27.08 -10.20
N GLU A 210 -24.64 -27.80 -10.99
CA GLU A 210 -24.16 -28.72 -12.02
C GLU A 210 -23.66 -27.98 -13.27
N GLU A 211 -24.10 -26.73 -13.47
CA GLU A 211 -23.90 -25.98 -14.70
C GLU A 211 -23.10 -24.68 -14.50
N ASN A 212 -23.06 -24.13 -13.29
CA ASN A 212 -22.58 -22.79 -13.01
C ASN A 212 -21.72 -22.72 -11.75
N LEU A 213 -20.72 -21.83 -11.81
CA LEU A 213 -20.08 -21.23 -10.65
C LEU A 213 -20.81 -19.93 -10.32
N TYR A 214 -21.09 -19.70 -9.05
CA TYR A 214 -21.61 -18.43 -8.55
C TYR A 214 -20.58 -17.79 -7.63
N VAL A 215 -20.35 -16.50 -7.80
CA VAL A 215 -19.45 -15.70 -6.97
C VAL A 215 -20.21 -14.46 -6.51
N ALA A 216 -20.12 -14.14 -5.24
CA ALA A 216 -20.62 -12.89 -4.70
C ALA A 216 -19.60 -12.20 -3.83
N GLY A 217 -19.76 -10.90 -3.65
CA GLY A 217 -18.96 -10.12 -2.73
C GLY A 217 -19.73 -8.98 -2.10
N GLN A 218 -19.51 -8.76 -0.81
CA GLN A 218 -19.77 -7.48 -0.16
C GLN A 218 -18.45 -6.75 -0.04
N VAL A 219 -18.36 -5.55 -0.60
CA VAL A 219 -17.15 -4.74 -0.64
C VAL A 219 -17.43 -3.43 0.09
N LYS A 220 -16.55 -3.09 1.02
CA LYS A 220 -16.46 -1.77 1.61
C LYS A 220 -15.57 -0.92 0.71
N ASP A 221 -16.04 0.29 0.42
CA ASP A 221 -15.36 1.26 -0.41
C ASP A 221 -15.78 2.67 -0.01
N ASP A 222 -14.85 3.62 0.03
CA ASP A 222 -15.13 5.01 0.39
C ASP A 222 -15.39 5.94 -0.81
N ASP A 223 -15.00 5.55 -2.02
CA ASP A 223 -15.30 6.27 -3.27
C ASP A 223 -15.59 5.29 -4.42
N ILE A 224 -16.86 5.17 -4.83
CA ILE A 224 -17.21 4.32 -5.97
C ILE A 224 -17.02 5.11 -7.28
N SER A 225 -15.91 4.89 -7.97
CA SER A 225 -15.61 5.44 -9.30
C SER A 225 -15.95 4.45 -10.40
N CYS A 226 -16.87 4.77 -11.31
CA CYS A 226 -17.24 3.87 -12.42
C CYS A 226 -17.29 4.55 -13.81
N GLU A 227 -16.61 5.69 -13.95
CA GLU A 227 -16.67 6.51 -15.17
C GLU A 227 -15.75 6.03 -16.30
N ASP A 228 -14.78 5.16 -16.03
CA ASP A 228 -13.91 4.63 -17.09
C ASP A 228 -14.66 3.62 -17.94
N LYS A 229 -14.99 4.02 -19.18
CA LYS A 229 -15.59 3.17 -20.20
C LYS A 229 -14.65 2.87 -21.36
N THR A 230 -13.40 3.34 -21.30
CA THR A 230 -12.52 3.46 -22.48
C THR A 230 -11.21 2.71 -22.39
N SER A 231 -10.66 2.48 -21.18
CA SER A 231 -9.47 1.64 -21.03
C SER A 231 -9.75 0.22 -21.52
N GLU A 232 -8.74 -0.66 -21.61
CA GLU A 232 -8.97 -2.02 -22.10
C GLU A 232 -9.65 -2.93 -21.07
N ASP A 233 -9.60 -2.59 -19.78
CA ASP A 233 -10.00 -3.45 -18.67
C ASP A 233 -10.72 -2.69 -17.53
N PHE A 234 -11.10 -1.44 -17.78
CA PHE A 234 -11.75 -0.53 -16.81
C PHE A 234 -10.84 -0.16 -15.63
N MET A 235 -9.51 -0.20 -15.80
CA MET A 235 -8.57 -0.04 -14.68
C MET A 235 -8.74 1.23 -13.85
N ASN A 236 -9.37 2.28 -14.38
CA ASN A 236 -9.59 3.55 -13.68
C ASN A 236 -10.98 3.66 -13.02
N SER A 237 -11.74 2.55 -12.99
CA SER A 237 -12.96 2.39 -12.21
C SER A 237 -12.74 1.40 -11.06
N ASP A 238 -13.72 1.26 -10.17
CA ASP A 238 -13.92 0.04 -9.40
C ASP A 238 -14.43 -1.03 -10.35
N TYR A 239 -13.58 -2.03 -10.53
CA TYR A 239 -13.81 -3.09 -11.49
C TYR A 239 -13.72 -4.46 -10.82
N LEU A 240 -14.36 -5.42 -11.46
CA LEU A 240 -14.02 -6.82 -11.32
C LEU A 240 -13.25 -7.25 -12.57
N ARG A 241 -12.18 -8.01 -12.39
CA ARG A 241 -11.65 -8.85 -13.46
C ARG A 241 -11.72 -10.30 -13.06
N ILE A 242 -12.33 -11.09 -13.92
CA ILE A 242 -12.51 -12.52 -13.75
C ILE A 242 -11.60 -13.23 -14.72
N TYR A 243 -10.80 -14.14 -14.18
CA TYR A 243 -10.02 -15.10 -14.95
C TYR A 243 -10.44 -16.49 -14.52
N ALA A 244 -10.85 -17.33 -15.46
CA ALA A 244 -11.25 -18.70 -15.21
C ALA A 244 -10.52 -19.63 -16.15
N SER A 245 -10.08 -20.79 -15.67
CA SER A 245 -9.40 -21.80 -16.47
C SER A 245 -9.97 -23.18 -16.20
N ALA A 246 -10.34 -23.89 -17.26
CA ALA A 246 -10.69 -25.32 -17.16
C ALA A 246 -9.46 -26.21 -16.92
N ALA A 247 -8.25 -25.67 -17.07
CA ALA A 247 -7.01 -26.40 -16.84
C ALA A 247 -6.62 -26.37 -15.36
N THR A 248 -6.48 -27.55 -14.74
CA THR A 248 -6.30 -27.67 -13.29
C THR A 248 -4.84 -27.77 -12.85
N LYS A 249 -3.88 -27.74 -13.79
CA LYS A 249 -2.43 -27.78 -13.57
C LYS A 249 -1.72 -27.11 -14.74
N ARG A 250 -1.11 -25.95 -14.53
CA ARG A 250 -0.37 -25.20 -15.57
C ARG A 250 0.98 -24.72 -15.05
N SER A 251 1.98 -24.72 -15.94
CA SER A 251 3.33 -24.23 -15.64
C SER A 251 3.37 -22.70 -15.59
N ASP A 252 4.30 -22.12 -14.81
CA ASP A 252 4.57 -20.68 -14.77
C ASP A 252 5.08 -20.08 -16.10
N SER A 253 5.55 -20.94 -17.01
CA SER A 253 5.95 -20.56 -18.36
C SER A 253 4.76 -20.38 -19.31
N GLU A 254 3.56 -20.81 -18.91
CA GLU A 254 2.38 -20.78 -19.76
C GLU A 254 1.58 -19.49 -19.55
N GLY A 255 1.28 -18.80 -20.65
CA GLY A 255 0.35 -17.68 -20.67
C GLY A 255 -1.11 -18.12 -20.89
N LEU A 256 -1.99 -17.12 -20.99
CA LEU A 256 -3.38 -17.30 -21.40
C LEU A 256 -3.48 -18.07 -22.73
N GLY A 257 -4.45 -18.98 -22.81
CA GLY A 257 -4.68 -19.87 -23.95
C GLY A 257 -6.15 -20.27 -24.09
N ALA A 258 -6.41 -21.30 -24.90
CA ALA A 258 -7.76 -21.68 -25.32
C ALA A 258 -8.68 -22.16 -24.19
N LEU A 259 -8.12 -22.60 -23.06
CA LEU A 259 -8.85 -23.09 -21.88
C LEU A 259 -9.11 -22.01 -20.84
N ASP A 260 -8.63 -20.79 -21.08
CA ASP A 260 -8.81 -19.67 -20.17
C ASP A 260 -9.92 -18.75 -20.67
N ARG A 261 -10.55 -18.02 -19.76
CA ARG A 261 -11.50 -16.95 -20.04
C ARG A 261 -11.16 -15.75 -19.20
N VAL A 262 -11.30 -14.57 -19.80
CA VAL A 262 -11.06 -13.30 -19.13
C VAL A 262 -12.22 -12.36 -19.40
N VAL A 263 -12.75 -11.76 -18.35
CA VAL A 263 -13.79 -10.74 -18.42
C VAL A 263 -13.41 -9.59 -17.50
N ALA A 264 -13.46 -8.36 -18.03
CA ALA A 264 -13.43 -7.15 -17.23
C ALA A 264 -14.85 -6.60 -17.09
N ILE A 265 -15.18 -6.15 -15.88
CA ILE A 265 -16.50 -5.70 -15.49
C ILE A 265 -16.33 -4.34 -14.82
N ASN A 266 -16.91 -3.29 -15.39
CA ASN A 266 -17.14 -2.03 -14.69
C ASN A 266 -18.49 -2.17 -13.97
N LEU A 267 -18.48 -2.04 -12.64
CA LEU A 267 -19.60 -2.41 -11.78
C LEU A 267 -20.86 -1.57 -12.00
N PHE A 268 -20.70 -0.29 -12.34
CA PHE A 268 -21.79 0.67 -12.51
C PHE A 268 -21.66 1.53 -13.79
N GLY A 269 -20.80 1.14 -14.72
CA GLY A 269 -20.44 1.96 -15.90
C GLY A 269 -21.42 1.89 -17.09
N GLY A 270 -22.41 0.99 -17.06
CA GLY A 270 -23.42 0.84 -18.10
C GLY A 270 -24.51 1.91 -18.06
N GLU A 271 -25.49 1.77 -18.93
CA GLU A 271 -26.72 2.57 -18.86
C GLU A 271 -27.48 2.25 -17.56
N ASP A 272 -28.09 3.26 -16.94
CA ASP A 272 -28.83 3.15 -15.67
C ASP A 272 -28.04 2.50 -14.52
N GLY A 273 -26.70 2.60 -14.54
CA GLY A 273 -25.83 2.03 -13.51
C GLY A 273 -25.67 0.51 -13.60
N GLN A 274 -26.07 -0.12 -14.72
CA GLN A 274 -25.87 -1.55 -14.92
C GLN A 274 -24.38 -1.90 -15.11
N PRO A 275 -23.95 -3.14 -14.79
CA PRO A 275 -22.60 -3.59 -15.06
C PRO A 275 -22.29 -3.57 -16.57
N LEU A 276 -21.10 -3.06 -16.92
CA LEU A 276 -20.58 -3.08 -18.28
C LEU A 276 -19.46 -4.12 -18.40
N LEU A 277 -19.62 -5.08 -19.30
CA LEU A 277 -18.69 -6.19 -19.49
C LEU A 277 -17.91 -6.06 -20.80
N LYS A 278 -16.64 -6.47 -20.79
CA LYS A 278 -15.86 -6.65 -22.01
C LYS A 278 -14.78 -7.71 -21.85
N VAL A 279 -14.27 -8.18 -22.99
CA VAL A 279 -13.02 -8.93 -23.04
C VAL A 279 -11.86 -7.93 -23.16
N PRO A 280 -10.85 -7.98 -22.28
CA PRO A 280 -9.69 -7.11 -22.39
C PRO A 280 -8.88 -7.33 -23.66
N GLY A 281 -8.29 -6.27 -24.22
CA GLY A 281 -7.54 -6.31 -25.50
C GLY A 281 -6.34 -7.26 -25.49
N TYR A 282 -5.76 -7.54 -24.32
CA TYR A 282 -4.67 -8.51 -24.15
C TYR A 282 -5.11 -9.98 -24.19
N PHE A 283 -6.41 -10.29 -24.19
CA PHE A 283 -6.93 -11.66 -24.28
C PHE A 283 -7.56 -11.92 -25.65
N GLN A 284 -7.14 -13.00 -26.32
CA GLN A 284 -7.59 -13.33 -27.68
C GLN A 284 -8.84 -14.23 -27.73
N GLY A 285 -9.40 -14.62 -26.59
CA GLY A 285 -10.61 -15.45 -26.54
C GLY A 285 -11.91 -14.63 -26.62
N ALA A 286 -13.03 -15.32 -26.74
CA ALA A 286 -14.35 -14.70 -26.75
C ALA A 286 -14.90 -14.48 -25.33
N MET A 287 -15.88 -13.58 -25.22
CA MET A 287 -16.68 -13.41 -24.00
C MET A 287 -17.34 -14.76 -23.65
N PRO A 288 -17.24 -15.23 -22.39
CA PRO A 288 -18.00 -16.40 -21.94
C PRO A 288 -19.50 -16.18 -22.14
N GLY A 289 -20.15 -17.11 -22.84
CA GLY A 289 -21.60 -17.07 -23.02
C GLY A 289 -22.34 -17.30 -21.70
N GLY A 290 -23.46 -16.58 -21.51
CA GLY A 290 -24.37 -16.77 -20.36
C GLY A 290 -23.85 -16.24 -19.02
N ILE A 291 -22.83 -15.38 -19.04
CA ILE A 291 -22.42 -14.63 -17.84
C ILE A 291 -23.54 -13.67 -17.42
N GLU A 292 -23.90 -13.71 -16.14
CA GLU A 292 -24.85 -12.77 -15.53
C GLU A 292 -24.13 -12.05 -14.39
N VAL A 293 -24.34 -10.74 -14.31
CA VAL A 293 -23.73 -9.89 -13.27
C VAL A 293 -24.80 -8.94 -12.77
N ALA A 294 -24.88 -8.81 -11.45
CA ALA A 294 -25.68 -7.77 -10.82
C ALA A 294 -24.85 -7.08 -9.73
N THR A 295 -25.09 -5.79 -9.57
CA THR A 295 -24.39 -4.95 -8.61
C THR A 295 -25.39 -4.08 -7.88
N ARG A 296 -25.05 -3.73 -6.65
CA ARG A 296 -25.89 -2.87 -5.81
C ARG A 296 -25.01 -1.98 -4.95
N GLN A 297 -25.26 -0.68 -4.98
CA GLN A 297 -24.62 0.26 -4.06
C GLN A 297 -25.15 0.04 -2.64
N LEU A 298 -24.25 0.11 -1.67
CA LEU A 298 -24.49 0.05 -0.24
C LEU A 298 -24.03 1.37 0.39
N PRO A 299 -24.49 1.70 1.62
CA PRO A 299 -24.07 2.94 2.28
C PRO A 299 -22.56 3.09 2.49
N ASP A 300 -21.83 1.98 2.58
CA ASP A 300 -20.41 1.90 2.87
C ASP A 300 -19.60 1.14 1.79
N GLY A 301 -20.14 1.04 0.57
CA GLY A 301 -19.49 0.38 -0.56
C GLY A 301 -20.50 -0.24 -1.53
N TYR A 302 -20.30 -1.48 -1.94
CA TYR A 302 -21.18 -2.16 -2.88
C TYR A 302 -21.24 -3.67 -2.66
N SER A 303 -22.27 -4.31 -3.21
CA SER A 303 -22.31 -5.75 -3.40
C SER A 303 -22.34 -6.10 -4.88
N PHE A 304 -21.84 -7.29 -5.21
CA PHE A 304 -21.95 -7.87 -6.54
C PHE A 304 -22.30 -9.35 -6.45
N GLU A 305 -22.96 -9.83 -7.50
CA GLU A 305 -23.22 -11.24 -7.77
C GLU A 305 -22.86 -11.55 -9.21
N LEU A 306 -22.32 -12.75 -9.41
CA LEU A 306 -21.79 -13.23 -10.67
C LEU A 306 -22.19 -14.69 -10.85
N LYS A 307 -22.75 -15.01 -12.02
CA LYS A 307 -22.96 -16.38 -12.48
C LYS A 307 -22.08 -16.63 -13.69
N LEU A 308 -21.24 -17.66 -13.61
CA LEU A 308 -20.39 -18.14 -14.69
C LEU A 308 -20.80 -19.56 -15.08
N PRO A 309 -21.42 -19.76 -16.25
CA PRO A 309 -21.68 -21.09 -16.77
C PRO A 309 -20.37 -21.83 -17.08
N PHE A 310 -20.24 -23.08 -16.62
CA PHE A 310 -19.07 -23.92 -16.91
C PHE A 310 -18.85 -24.10 -18.41
N ALA A 311 -19.94 -24.22 -19.18
CA ALA A 311 -19.90 -24.29 -20.64
C ALA A 311 -19.22 -23.07 -21.28
N GLY A 312 -19.33 -21.88 -20.66
CA GLY A 312 -18.66 -20.67 -21.11
C GLY A 312 -17.15 -20.66 -20.81
N ILE A 313 -16.71 -21.41 -19.79
CA ILE A 313 -15.31 -21.53 -19.38
C ILE A 313 -14.59 -22.61 -20.20
N GLY A 314 -15.10 -23.84 -20.17
CA GLY A 314 -14.53 -24.98 -20.86
C GLY A 314 -15.07 -26.32 -20.34
N GLU A 315 -14.86 -27.36 -21.13
CA GLU A 315 -15.30 -28.71 -20.79
C GLU A 315 -14.49 -29.32 -19.63
N GLY A 316 -15.08 -30.30 -18.94
CA GLY A 316 -14.37 -31.11 -17.94
C GLY A 316 -14.38 -30.55 -16.51
N ILE A 317 -14.83 -29.32 -16.26
CA ILE A 317 -14.89 -28.72 -14.92
C ILE A 317 -15.77 -29.54 -13.96
N ALA A 318 -17.00 -29.86 -14.38
CA ALA A 318 -17.94 -30.63 -13.56
C ALA A 318 -17.39 -32.03 -13.22
N ALA A 319 -16.70 -32.68 -14.18
CA ALA A 319 -16.09 -33.99 -13.97
C ALA A 319 -14.85 -33.92 -13.07
N ALA A 320 -14.04 -32.87 -13.21
CA ALA A 320 -12.87 -32.66 -12.38
C ALA A 320 -13.24 -32.19 -10.96
N LYS A 321 -14.44 -31.62 -10.77
CA LYS A 321 -14.88 -30.90 -9.57
C LYS A 321 -13.90 -29.79 -9.16
N ARG A 322 -13.24 -29.17 -10.12
CA ARG A 322 -12.30 -28.07 -9.87
C ARG A 322 -12.05 -27.21 -11.10
N LEU A 323 -11.67 -25.97 -10.87
CA LEU A 323 -11.21 -25.04 -11.91
C LEU A 323 -10.14 -24.08 -11.35
N GLY A 324 -9.31 -23.52 -12.23
CA GLY A 324 -8.47 -22.38 -11.90
C GLY A 324 -9.30 -21.09 -11.93
N PHE A 325 -9.16 -20.23 -10.93
CA PHE A 325 -9.91 -18.99 -10.84
C PHE A 325 -9.07 -17.86 -10.23
N ASN A 326 -9.18 -16.67 -10.82
CA ASN A 326 -8.71 -15.45 -10.20
C ASN A 326 -9.78 -14.37 -10.31
N LEU A 327 -10.11 -13.78 -9.17
CA LEU A 327 -10.91 -12.57 -9.08
C LEU A 327 -9.97 -11.44 -8.69
N MET A 328 -10.03 -10.36 -9.45
CA MET A 328 -9.35 -9.13 -9.12
C MET A 328 -10.36 -8.02 -8.87
N LEU A 329 -10.19 -7.31 -7.76
CA LEU A 329 -10.95 -6.10 -7.45
C LEU A 329 -10.06 -4.88 -7.63
N GLY A 330 -10.51 -3.92 -8.42
CA GLY A 330 -9.92 -2.58 -8.49
C GLY A 330 -10.54 -1.66 -7.46
N ASP A 331 -9.72 -0.81 -6.87
CA ASP A 331 -10.09 0.28 -5.97
C ASP A 331 -9.59 1.56 -6.65
N ALA A 332 -10.53 2.39 -7.10
CA ALA A 332 -10.25 3.63 -7.80
C ALA A 332 -10.95 4.82 -7.16
N ASP A 333 -10.17 5.83 -6.79
CA ASP A 333 -10.70 7.09 -6.30
C ASP A 333 -10.69 8.12 -7.43
N HIS A 334 -11.83 8.78 -7.62
CA HIS A 334 -11.99 9.90 -8.55
C HIS A 334 -11.47 9.59 -9.96
N GLY A 335 -11.79 8.38 -10.45
CA GLY A 335 -11.39 7.92 -11.79
C GLY A 335 -9.91 7.58 -11.92
N ARG A 336 -9.23 7.24 -10.81
CA ARG A 336 -7.83 6.79 -10.83
C ARG A 336 -7.63 5.59 -9.91
N ARG A 337 -7.06 4.52 -10.46
CA ARG A 337 -6.69 3.35 -9.68
C ARG A 337 -5.76 3.70 -8.51
N ARG A 338 -6.17 3.33 -7.30
CA ARG A 338 -5.39 3.41 -6.08
C ARG A 338 -4.76 2.06 -5.77
N ASN A 339 -5.59 1.03 -5.69
CA ASN A 339 -5.17 -0.31 -5.33
C ASN A 339 -5.79 -1.35 -6.27
N GLU A 340 -5.24 -2.55 -6.22
CA GLU A 340 -5.79 -3.74 -6.85
C GLU A 340 -5.56 -4.92 -5.91
N TYR A 341 -6.55 -5.78 -5.84
CA TYR A 341 -6.56 -6.95 -4.98
C TYR A 341 -6.80 -8.18 -5.84
N THR A 342 -6.07 -9.27 -5.60
CA THR A 342 -6.16 -10.51 -6.39
C THR A 342 -6.35 -11.73 -5.48
N LEU A 343 -7.18 -12.67 -5.92
CA LEU A 343 -7.43 -13.92 -5.20
C LEU A 343 -6.30 -14.94 -5.40
N GLY A 344 -5.70 -14.94 -6.58
CA GLY A 344 -4.53 -15.73 -6.94
C GLY A 344 -3.22 -15.15 -6.39
N GLY A 345 -2.10 -15.73 -6.81
CA GLY A 345 -0.77 -15.22 -6.49
C GLY A 345 -0.50 -13.84 -7.09
N THR A 346 0.47 -13.12 -6.51
CA THR A 346 0.86 -11.74 -6.90
C THR A 346 2.19 -11.68 -7.66
N GLY A 347 2.65 -12.81 -8.20
CA GLY A 347 3.92 -12.89 -8.92
C GLY A 347 3.98 -12.07 -10.22
N THR A 348 5.15 -12.01 -10.86
CA THR A 348 5.30 -11.24 -12.11
C THR A 348 4.35 -11.72 -13.21
N LEU A 349 3.57 -10.78 -13.75
CA LEU A 349 2.51 -11.03 -14.75
C LEU A 349 1.45 -12.02 -14.26
N TYR A 350 1.15 -12.04 -12.96
CA TYR A 350 0.21 -12.99 -12.35
C TYR A 350 -1.15 -13.06 -13.06
N TRP A 351 -1.65 -11.94 -13.60
CA TRP A 351 -2.93 -11.89 -14.32
C TRP A 351 -2.89 -12.58 -15.69
N LEU A 352 -1.71 -12.73 -16.30
CA LEU A 352 -1.53 -13.44 -17.58
C LEU A 352 -1.12 -14.89 -17.41
N LYS A 353 -0.90 -15.35 -16.17
CA LYS A 353 -0.38 -16.68 -15.85
C LYS A 353 -1.41 -17.48 -15.10
N PRO A 354 -2.10 -18.43 -15.76
CA PRO A 354 -3.05 -19.32 -15.10
C PRO A 354 -2.46 -20.14 -13.95
N SER A 355 -1.14 -20.35 -13.91
CA SER A 355 -0.46 -20.98 -12.77
C SER A 355 -0.58 -20.17 -11.48
N SER A 356 -0.84 -18.87 -11.57
CA SER A 356 -1.06 -17.97 -10.43
C SER A 356 -2.52 -17.99 -9.94
N TYR A 357 -3.44 -18.70 -10.60
CA TYR A 357 -4.84 -18.72 -10.18
C TYR A 357 -5.04 -19.54 -8.92
N ALA A 358 -6.02 -19.15 -8.10
CA ALA A 358 -6.52 -20.00 -7.02
C ALA A 358 -7.21 -21.23 -7.62
N THR A 359 -7.28 -22.33 -6.87
CA THR A 359 -8.09 -23.48 -7.26
C THR A 359 -9.44 -23.38 -6.56
N ILE A 360 -10.53 -23.41 -7.33
CA ILE A 360 -11.87 -23.60 -6.77
C ILE A 360 -12.19 -25.08 -6.83
N GLU A 361 -12.48 -25.69 -5.68
CA GLU A 361 -13.03 -27.04 -5.58
C GLU A 361 -14.56 -26.98 -5.45
N LEU A 362 -15.25 -27.80 -6.24
CA LEU A 362 -16.71 -27.90 -6.26
C LEU A 362 -17.15 -28.97 -5.24
N GLY A 363 -17.56 -28.52 -4.05
CA GLY A 363 -17.89 -29.36 -2.90
C GLY A 363 -19.34 -29.83 -2.86
N ASP A 364 -19.60 -31.03 -2.35
CA ASP A 364 -20.91 -31.68 -2.50
C ASP A 364 -22.04 -31.09 -1.62
N VAL A 365 -21.75 -30.56 -0.41
CA VAL A 365 -22.74 -29.93 0.51
C VAL A 365 -22.03 -29.03 1.55
N TYR A 366 -22.66 -27.90 1.90
CA TYR A 366 -22.28 -27.05 3.05
C TYR A 366 -22.18 -27.89 4.33
N SER A 367 -20.95 -28.10 4.81
CA SER A 367 -20.72 -28.66 6.13
C SER A 367 -20.52 -27.49 7.10
N ALA A 368 -21.53 -27.20 7.93
CA ALA A 368 -21.44 -26.22 9.02
C ALA A 368 -20.31 -26.53 10.02
N THR A 369 -19.67 -27.70 9.90
CA THR A 369 -18.50 -28.14 10.69
C THR A 369 -17.15 -27.92 9.99
N GLY A 370 -17.11 -27.24 8.84
CA GLY A 370 -15.85 -26.74 8.31
C GLY A 370 -15.24 -25.77 9.32
N ALA A 371 -14.06 -26.10 9.83
CA ALA A 371 -13.30 -25.24 10.73
C ALA A 371 -13.40 -23.80 10.22
N GLU A 372 -13.82 -22.86 11.09
CA GLU A 372 -13.69 -21.45 10.76
C GLU A 372 -12.27 -21.26 10.23
N PRO A 373 -12.07 -20.69 9.03
CA PRO A 373 -10.74 -20.35 8.58
C PRO A 373 -10.11 -19.56 9.72
N GLU A 374 -8.95 -20.03 10.19
CA GLU A 374 -8.23 -19.40 11.28
C GLU A 374 -7.85 -18.00 10.83
N MET A 375 -8.74 -17.05 11.09
CA MET A 375 -8.46 -15.65 10.89
C MET A 375 -7.33 -15.32 11.84
N ALA A 376 -6.16 -14.99 11.27
CA ALA A 376 -5.05 -14.47 12.05
C ALA A 376 -5.58 -13.33 12.93
N ALA A 377 -5.53 -13.56 14.24
CA ALA A 377 -6.02 -12.60 15.20
C ALA A 377 -5.12 -11.38 15.14
N LEU A 378 -5.71 -10.18 15.08
CA LEU A 378 -4.95 -8.94 15.10
C LEU A 378 -4.30 -8.80 16.49
N PRO A 379 -2.96 -8.79 16.62
CA PRO A 379 -2.32 -8.64 17.91
C PRO A 379 -2.49 -7.20 18.40
N LEU A 380 -3.18 -7.04 19.53
CA LEU A 380 -3.36 -5.77 20.23
C LEU A 380 -2.19 -5.55 21.19
N SER A 381 -1.53 -4.41 21.08
CA SER A 381 -0.52 -3.98 22.06
C SER A 381 -1.17 -3.32 23.29
N LYS A 382 -0.41 -3.11 24.37
CA LYS A 382 -0.89 -2.36 25.56
C LYS A 382 -1.35 -0.95 25.14
N GLY A 383 -2.66 -0.67 25.23
CA GLY A 383 -3.24 0.62 24.84
C GLY A 383 -4.77 0.63 24.89
N VAL A 384 -5.38 1.80 24.60
CA VAL A 384 -6.83 1.96 24.45
C VAL A 384 -7.19 1.78 22.97
N TRP A 385 -7.97 0.75 22.66
CA TRP A 385 -8.37 0.41 21.29
C TRP A 385 -9.86 0.66 21.07
N ARG A 386 -10.23 1.27 19.94
CA ARG A 386 -11.63 1.46 19.53
C ARG A 386 -12.04 0.34 18.57
N LEU A 387 -12.58 -0.76 19.12
CA LEU A 387 -13.03 -1.90 18.31
C LEU A 387 -14.21 -1.60 17.38
N THR A 388 -14.95 -0.51 17.62
CA THR A 388 -15.95 0.00 16.66
C THR A 388 -15.34 0.37 15.31
N GLU A 389 -14.02 0.57 15.24
CA GLU A 389 -13.27 0.80 14.00
C GLU A 389 -12.71 -0.50 13.39
N LEU A 390 -12.97 -1.67 14.00
CA LEU A 390 -12.51 -2.99 13.57
C LEU A 390 -13.68 -4.00 13.44
N PRO A 391 -14.74 -3.69 12.67
CA PRO A 391 -15.83 -4.64 12.46
C PRO A 391 -15.31 -5.93 11.79
N ASN A 392 -15.87 -7.07 12.18
CA ASN A 392 -15.63 -8.39 11.58
C ASN A 392 -14.19 -8.94 11.74
N ARG A 393 -13.42 -8.50 12.74
CA ARG A 393 -12.07 -9.03 13.06
C ARG A 393 -12.08 -9.96 14.29
N ARG A 394 -11.14 -10.92 14.32
CA ARG A 394 -10.65 -11.60 15.53
C ARG A 394 -9.44 -10.82 16.04
N CYS A 395 -9.36 -10.60 17.34
CA CYS A 395 -8.27 -9.90 17.98
C CYS A 395 -7.58 -10.82 18.99
N SER A 396 -6.28 -10.66 19.18
CA SER A 396 -5.56 -11.36 20.24
C SER A 396 -4.69 -10.40 21.02
N TYR A 397 -4.29 -10.78 22.22
CA TYR A 397 -3.28 -10.06 22.98
C TYR A 397 -2.46 -11.04 23.80
N VAL A 398 -1.21 -10.68 24.05
CA VAL A 398 -0.29 -11.44 24.90
C VAL A 398 -0.08 -10.65 26.18
N MET A 399 -0.38 -11.28 27.32
CA MET A 399 -0.03 -10.72 28.62
C MET A 399 1.38 -11.15 28.99
N GLU A 400 2.11 -10.27 29.67
CA GLU A 400 3.48 -10.53 30.13
C GLU A 400 3.52 -11.81 30.99
N GLY A 401 4.26 -12.82 30.52
CA GLY A 401 4.40 -14.12 31.18
C GLY A 401 3.19 -15.06 31.05
N LYS A 402 2.26 -14.84 30.11
CA LYS A 402 1.11 -15.71 29.85
C LYS A 402 0.96 -16.03 28.37
N ASP A 403 0.21 -17.09 28.09
CA ASP A 403 -0.18 -17.48 26.74
C ASP A 403 -1.07 -16.43 26.07
N GLU A 404 -1.07 -16.44 24.73
CA GLU A 404 -1.91 -15.57 23.90
C GLU A 404 -3.40 -15.82 24.18
N VAL A 405 -4.14 -14.73 24.39
CA VAL A 405 -5.60 -14.78 24.53
C VAL A 405 -6.21 -14.31 23.22
N VAL A 406 -6.98 -15.19 22.57
CA VAL A 406 -7.70 -14.89 21.35
C VAL A 406 -9.16 -14.59 21.66
N LEU A 407 -9.62 -13.41 21.26
CA LEU A 407 -10.99 -12.96 21.44
C LEU A 407 -11.89 -13.48 20.29
N PRO A 408 -13.17 -13.79 20.58
CA PRO A 408 -14.13 -14.20 19.56
C PRO A 408 -14.37 -13.09 18.54
N GLN A 409 -14.79 -13.46 17.33
CA GLN A 409 -15.16 -12.52 16.27
C GLN A 409 -16.25 -11.56 16.79
N ASN A 410 -16.11 -10.27 16.50
CA ASN A 410 -17.05 -9.22 16.94
C ASN A 410 -17.18 -9.07 18.48
N PHE A 411 -16.15 -9.45 19.24
CA PHE A 411 -16.14 -9.27 20.70
C PHE A 411 -16.41 -7.80 21.10
N SER A 412 -17.40 -7.61 21.98
CA SER A 412 -17.69 -6.34 22.63
C SER A 412 -17.87 -6.55 24.14
N GLY A 413 -17.05 -5.88 24.96
CA GLY A 413 -17.05 -6.05 26.42
C GLY A 413 -15.68 -5.84 27.05
N GLY A 414 -15.56 -5.92 28.38
CA GLY A 414 -14.26 -5.93 29.07
C GLY A 414 -13.88 -7.35 29.51
N ASP A 415 -12.59 -7.69 29.45
CA ASP A 415 -12.08 -8.95 30.00
C ASP A 415 -11.57 -8.75 31.44
N ARG A 416 -12.22 -9.43 32.39
CA ARG A 416 -11.89 -9.33 33.83
C ARG A 416 -10.56 -9.99 34.19
N SER A 417 -10.05 -10.91 33.37
CA SER A 417 -8.81 -11.66 33.67
C SER A 417 -7.53 -10.88 33.33
N SER A 418 -7.61 -9.97 32.35
CA SER A 418 -6.52 -9.08 31.91
C SER A 418 -6.61 -7.65 32.47
N GLY A 419 -7.77 -7.23 32.99
CA GLY A 419 -8.01 -5.86 33.42
C GLY A 419 -8.25 -4.87 32.26
N ALA A 420 -8.35 -5.37 31.03
CA ALA A 420 -8.67 -4.56 29.86
C ALA A 420 -10.15 -4.17 29.88
N SER A 421 -10.44 -2.89 30.14
CA SER A 421 -11.79 -2.33 30.00
C SER A 421 -11.94 -1.60 28.67
N ILE A 422 -12.93 -1.99 27.89
CA ILE A 422 -13.32 -1.34 26.64
C ILE A 422 -14.41 -0.31 26.96
N GLN A 423 -14.21 0.94 26.54
CA GLN A 423 -15.26 1.97 26.63
C GLN A 423 -15.79 2.32 25.24
N VAL A 424 -17.11 2.24 25.09
CA VAL A 424 -17.82 2.73 23.90
C VAL A 424 -17.84 4.26 23.98
N GLY A 425 -17.02 4.92 23.16
CA GLY A 425 -17.04 6.38 23.02
C GLY A 425 -18.01 6.77 21.91
N THR A 426 -19.17 7.34 22.24
CA THR A 426 -19.96 8.11 21.27
C THR A 426 -19.14 9.33 20.82
N ALA A 427 -18.77 9.38 19.54
CA ALA A 427 -18.12 10.54 18.96
C ALA A 427 -19.07 11.75 19.05
N ARG A 428 -18.77 12.71 19.93
CA ARG A 428 -19.37 14.05 19.84
C ARG A 428 -18.60 14.84 18.78
N ARG A 429 -19.27 15.22 17.69
CA ARG A 429 -18.86 16.33 16.83
C ARG A 429 -18.82 17.61 17.67
N GLY A 430 -17.63 18.12 18.01
CA GLY A 430 -17.42 19.54 18.32
C GLY A 430 -16.90 20.20 17.04
N GLY A 431 -17.45 21.31 16.51
CA GLY A 431 -18.19 22.38 17.18
C GLY A 431 -17.20 23.37 17.77
N LEU A 432 -16.83 24.37 16.97
CA LEU A 432 -15.92 25.48 17.32
C LEU A 432 -16.35 26.22 18.59
N ALA A 433 -15.37 26.55 19.43
CA ALA A 433 -15.26 27.80 20.18
C ALA A 433 -13.78 28.05 20.51
#